data_AF-M6ZL56-F1
#
_entry.id   AF-M6ZL56-F1
#
_cell.length_a   1.000
_cell.length_b   1.000
_cell.length_c   1.000
_cell.angle_alpha   90.00
_cell.angle_beta   90.00
_cell.angle_gamma   90.00
#
_symmetry.space_group_name_H-M   'P 1'
#
loop_
_entity.id
_entity.type
_entity.pdbx_description
1 polymer ?
#
loop_
_entity_poly.entity_id
_entity_poly.type
_entity_poly.pdbx_seq_one_letter_code
_entity_poly.pdbx_strand_id
1 'polypeptide(L)'
;MPHLMLIPICLVGGWILKRVKIFPENSGIVLGNFVVYVSLPSLILISNIKLENSLFFLAFIPWLIFGVSVVFFYTIGKFFHWDLETKIATILCCGLGNTSFLGLPILRMLYGEEVTNSVLIVDQLGTFLCLAIPGFIVALRFQKDPNINGNPIASVLKKLFTFPPFLALLFSFFLSIFSPFRINLFCTENIGGNFSTNRIVRSRISNGIRF
;
A
#
# COMPACT_ATOMS: atom_id res chain seq x y z
N MET A 1 -10.01 -19.77 5.70
CA MET A 1 -10.46 -20.36 4.41
C MET A 1 -11.50 -19.53 3.65
N PRO A 2 -12.59 -18.97 4.24
CA PRO A 2 -13.57 -18.20 3.46
C PRO A 2 -13.04 -16.88 2.89
N HIS A 3 -12.03 -16.29 3.55
CA HIS A 3 -11.46 -14.99 3.14
C HIS A 3 -10.63 -15.06 1.83
N LEU A 4 -10.09 -16.23 1.44
CA LEU A 4 -9.28 -16.39 0.20
C LEU A 4 -10.12 -16.31 -1.06
N MET A 5 -11.37 -16.76 -0.98
CA MET A 5 -12.29 -16.71 -2.11
C MET A 5 -12.80 -15.29 -2.37
N LEU A 6 -12.73 -14.40 -1.38
CA LEU A 6 -13.28 -13.04 -1.49
C LEU A 6 -12.59 -12.22 -2.59
N ILE A 7 -11.27 -12.32 -2.71
CA ILE A 7 -10.49 -11.57 -3.69
C ILE A 7 -10.85 -11.95 -5.14
N PRO A 8 -10.79 -13.23 -5.56
CA PRO A 8 -11.19 -13.60 -6.92
C PRO A 8 -12.68 -13.33 -7.16
N ILE A 9 -13.55 -13.51 -6.15
CA ILE A 9 -14.98 -13.17 -6.27
C ILE A 9 -15.17 -11.66 -6.53
N CYS A 10 -14.50 -10.79 -5.78
CA CYS A 10 -14.55 -9.34 -5.99
C CYS A 10 -13.97 -8.92 -7.35
N LEU A 11 -12.90 -9.57 -7.82
CA LEU A 11 -12.32 -9.32 -9.13
C LEU A 11 -13.27 -9.70 -10.26
N VAL A 12 -13.87 -10.90 -10.19
CA VAL A 12 -14.86 -11.36 -11.15
C VAL A 12 -16.11 -10.48 -11.09
N GLY A 13 -16.57 -10.13 -9.89
CA GLY A 13 -17.68 -9.21 -9.69
C GLY A 13 -17.44 -7.85 -10.33
N GLY A 14 -16.27 -7.25 -10.10
CA GLY A 14 -15.87 -5.99 -10.75
C GLY A 14 -15.81 -6.10 -12.27
N TRP A 15 -15.33 -7.23 -12.80
CA TRP A 15 -15.32 -7.50 -14.24
C TRP A 15 -16.72 -7.62 -14.83
N ILE A 16 -17.63 -8.32 -14.14
CA ILE A 16 -19.05 -8.42 -14.54
C ILE A 16 -19.70 -7.04 -14.51
N LEU A 17 -19.52 -6.27 -13.43
CA LEU A 17 -20.06 -4.91 -13.31
C LEU A 17 -19.59 -4.00 -14.45
N LYS A 18 -18.31 -4.13 -14.86
CA LYS A 18 -17.78 -3.42 -16.04
C LYS A 18 -18.47 -3.85 -17.33
N ARG A 19 -18.75 -5.14 -17.51
CA ARG A 19 -19.43 -5.68 -18.70
C ARG A 19 -20.89 -5.23 -18.80
N VAL A 20 -21.61 -5.18 -17.68
CA VAL A 20 -23.02 -4.77 -17.62
C VAL A 20 -23.18 -3.25 -17.73
N LYS A 21 -22.08 -2.48 -17.74
CA LYS A 21 -22.06 -1.01 -17.88
C LYS A 21 -22.96 -0.28 -16.87
N ILE A 22 -23.13 -0.87 -15.68
CA ILE A 22 -23.90 -0.27 -14.57
C ILE A 22 -23.21 1.02 -14.09
N PHE A 23 -21.87 1.01 -14.12
CA PHE A 23 -21.04 2.12 -13.71
C PHE A 23 -20.45 2.86 -14.93
N PRO A 24 -20.27 4.20 -14.83
CA PRO A 24 -19.52 4.96 -15.81
C PRO A 24 -18.12 4.38 -16.08
N GLU A 25 -17.58 4.61 -17.29
CA GLU A 25 -16.27 4.07 -17.68
C GLU A 25 -15.13 4.56 -16.76
N ASN A 26 -15.27 5.75 -16.18
CA ASN A 26 -14.31 6.36 -15.25
C ASN A 26 -14.43 5.86 -13.81
N SER A 27 -15.39 5.00 -13.48
CA SER A 27 -15.61 4.57 -12.09
C SER A 27 -14.40 3.86 -11.47
N GLY A 28 -13.63 3.10 -12.26
CA GLY A 28 -12.39 2.49 -11.76
C GLY A 28 -11.36 3.51 -11.29
N ILE A 29 -11.21 4.62 -12.02
CA ILE A 29 -10.30 5.72 -11.66
C ILE A 29 -10.82 6.43 -10.41
N VAL A 30 -12.13 6.70 -10.34
CA VAL A 30 -12.75 7.37 -9.18
C VAL A 30 -12.59 6.53 -7.92
N LEU A 31 -12.88 5.22 -7.98
CA LEU A 31 -12.69 4.33 -6.85
C LEU A 31 -11.21 4.25 -6.45
N GLY A 32 -10.30 4.09 -7.41
CA GLY A 32 -8.86 4.08 -7.14
C GLY A 32 -8.39 5.36 -6.43
N ASN A 33 -8.85 6.52 -6.91
CA ASN A 33 -8.57 7.80 -6.28
C ASN A 33 -9.15 7.87 -4.86
N PHE A 34 -10.37 7.39 -4.64
CA PHE A 34 -10.93 7.32 -3.30
C PHE A 34 -10.04 6.50 -2.35
N VAL A 35 -9.54 5.34 -2.79
CA VAL A 35 -8.65 4.54 -1.95
C VAL A 35 -7.31 5.24 -1.69
N VAL A 36 -6.72 5.90 -2.69
CA VAL A 36 -5.45 6.65 -2.53
C VAL A 36 -5.61 7.89 -1.65
N TYR A 37 -6.69 8.65 -1.78
CA TYR A 37 -6.87 9.93 -1.10
C TYR A 37 -7.50 9.82 0.29
N VAL A 38 -8.27 8.75 0.54
CA VAL A 38 -9.02 8.59 1.79
C VAL A 38 -8.58 7.34 2.53
N SER A 39 -8.73 6.16 1.90
CA SER A 39 -8.56 4.89 2.60
C SER A 39 -7.11 4.63 3.03
N LEU A 40 -6.13 4.78 2.14
CA LEU A 40 -4.72 4.55 2.48
C LEU A 40 -4.19 5.55 3.54
N PRO A 41 -4.42 6.87 3.42
CA PRO A 41 -4.06 7.82 4.47
C PRO A 41 -4.67 7.47 5.84
N SER A 42 -5.96 7.12 5.87
CA SER A 42 -6.63 6.72 7.12
C SER A 42 -6.00 5.46 7.72
N LEU A 43 -5.66 4.48 6.87
CA LEU A 43 -5.03 3.24 7.30
C LEU A 43 -3.64 3.49 7.89
N ILE A 44 -2.85 4.37 7.28
CA ILE A 44 -1.53 4.77 7.77
C ILE A 44 -1.64 5.48 9.13
N LEU A 45 -2.62 6.37 9.31
CA LEU A 45 -2.78 7.10 10.57
C LEU A 45 -3.26 6.22 11.73
N ILE A 46 -4.10 5.22 11.44
CA ILE A 46 -4.59 4.26 12.45
C ILE A 46 -3.51 3.22 12.77
N SER A 47 -2.74 2.81 11.77
CA SER A 47 -1.66 1.84 11.94
C SER A 47 -0.51 2.55 12.65
N ASN A 48 -0.24 2.18 13.91
CA ASN A 48 0.88 2.75 14.64
C ASN A 48 2.19 2.21 14.05
N ILE A 49 2.70 2.87 13.00
CA ILE A 49 3.89 2.42 12.25
C ILE A 49 5.10 2.54 13.18
N LYS A 50 5.53 1.39 13.71
CA LYS A 50 6.78 1.27 14.44
C LYS A 50 7.91 1.03 13.46
N LEU A 51 8.80 2.00 13.34
CA LEU A 51 10.05 1.82 12.61
C LEU A 51 11.02 1.01 13.47
N GLU A 52 10.96 -0.31 13.32
CA GLU A 52 11.99 -1.19 13.85
C GLU A 52 13.10 -1.36 12.82
N ASN A 53 14.37 -1.38 13.26
CA ASN A 53 15.51 -1.58 12.36
C ASN A 53 15.41 -2.90 11.56
N SER A 54 14.70 -3.90 12.10
CA SER A 54 14.40 -5.17 11.43
C SER A 54 13.59 -5.00 10.14
N LEU A 55 12.80 -3.92 10.02
CA LEU A 55 11.88 -3.69 8.90
C LEU A 55 12.54 -2.93 7.73
N PHE A 56 13.76 -2.40 7.91
CA PHE A 56 14.48 -1.68 6.87
C PHE A 56 14.83 -2.57 5.67
N PHE A 57 15.17 -3.83 5.93
CA PHE A 57 15.40 -4.81 4.87
C PHE A 57 14.15 -5.03 4.02
N LEU A 58 12.97 -5.05 4.65
CA LEU A 58 11.68 -5.20 3.97
C LEU A 58 11.40 -4.03 3.02
N ALA A 59 11.74 -2.81 3.43
CA ALA A 59 11.60 -1.62 2.58
C ALA A 59 12.53 -1.66 1.35
N PHE A 60 13.66 -2.37 1.41
CA PHE A 60 14.61 -2.47 0.29
C PHE A 60 14.20 -3.51 -0.76
N ILE A 61 13.40 -4.51 -0.39
CA ILE A 61 12.98 -5.58 -1.31
C ILE A 61 12.31 -5.05 -2.59
N PRO A 62 11.34 -4.11 -2.55
CA PRO A 62 10.74 -3.56 -3.77
C PRO A 62 11.73 -2.88 -4.70
N TRP A 63 12.81 -2.28 -4.17
CA TRP A 63 13.85 -1.66 -4.99
C TRP A 63 14.66 -2.69 -5.76
N LEU A 64 14.99 -3.82 -5.13
CA LEU A 64 15.65 -4.94 -5.79
C LEU A 64 14.74 -5.55 -6.87
N ILE A 65 13.46 -5.79 -6.55
CA ILE A 65 12.49 -6.33 -7.51
C ILE A 65 12.36 -5.41 -8.71
N PHE A 66 12.26 -4.09 -8.48
CA PHE A 66 12.21 -3.12 -9.56
C PHE A 66 13.48 -3.11 -10.40
N GLY A 67 14.66 -3.13 -9.76
CA GLY A 67 15.94 -3.21 -10.47
C GLY A 67 16.05 -4.46 -11.34
N VAL A 68 15.65 -5.62 -10.83
CA VAL A 68 15.58 -6.87 -11.60
C VAL A 68 14.59 -6.75 -12.75
N SER A 69 13.41 -6.18 -12.51
CA SER A 69 12.40 -5.93 -13.55
C SER A 69 12.96 -5.07 -14.70
N VAL A 70 13.65 -3.98 -14.37
CA VAL A 70 14.31 -3.10 -15.36
C VAL A 70 15.27 -3.92 -16.23
N VAL A 71 16.18 -4.67 -15.62
CA VAL A 71 17.18 -5.46 -16.37
C VAL A 71 16.50 -6.53 -17.22
N PHE A 72 15.54 -7.25 -16.64
CA PHE A 72 14.85 -8.37 -17.29
C PHE A 72 14.01 -7.92 -18.49
N PHE A 73 13.13 -6.95 -18.32
CA PHE A 73 12.26 -6.49 -19.42
C PHE A 73 12.99 -5.63 -20.44
N TYR A 74 14.07 -4.94 -20.05
CA TYR A 74 14.91 -4.25 -21.03
C TYR A 74 15.68 -5.23 -21.92
N THR A 75 16.22 -6.31 -21.36
CA THR A 75 16.93 -7.35 -22.12
C THR A 75 15.98 -8.17 -23.00
N ILE A 76 14.85 -8.62 -22.46
CA ILE A 76 13.81 -9.34 -23.21
C ILE A 76 13.21 -8.45 -24.29
N GLY A 77 12.83 -7.22 -23.96
CA GLY A 77 12.27 -6.30 -24.95
C GLY A 77 13.27 -5.97 -26.06
N LYS A 78 14.59 -6.00 -25.79
CA LYS A 78 15.60 -5.88 -26.84
C LYS A 78 15.62 -7.11 -27.74
N PHE A 79 15.55 -8.31 -27.16
CA PHE A 79 15.52 -9.57 -27.90
C PHE A 79 14.26 -9.71 -28.78
N PHE A 80 13.09 -9.31 -28.26
CA PHE A 80 11.81 -9.36 -28.99
C PHE A 80 11.52 -8.10 -29.81
N HIS A 81 12.48 -7.17 -29.96
CA HIS A 81 12.33 -5.93 -30.71
C HIS A 81 11.12 -5.06 -30.29
N TRP A 82 10.78 -5.07 -29.00
CA TRP A 82 9.76 -4.16 -28.48
C TRP A 82 10.19 -2.71 -28.63
N ASP A 83 9.21 -1.87 -28.93
CA ASP A 83 9.39 -0.43 -28.91
C ASP A 83 9.62 0.07 -27.47
N LEU A 84 10.01 1.33 -27.33
CA LEU A 84 10.37 1.91 -26.04
C LEU A 84 9.16 2.00 -25.09
N GLU A 85 7.96 2.23 -25.62
CA GLU A 85 6.72 2.32 -24.83
C GLU A 85 6.43 1.00 -24.15
N THR A 86 6.41 -0.08 -24.94
CA THR A 86 6.12 -1.43 -24.44
C THR A 86 7.14 -1.86 -23.38
N LYS A 87 8.43 -1.55 -23.59
CA LYS A 87 9.48 -1.83 -22.60
C LYS A 87 9.24 -1.09 -21.27
N ILE A 88 8.98 0.21 -21.34
CA ILE A 88 8.78 1.02 -20.14
C ILE A 88 7.48 0.62 -19.42
N ALA A 89 6.40 0.41 -20.16
CA ALA A 89 5.12 -0.03 -19.61
C ALA A 89 5.24 -1.38 -18.89
N THR A 90 5.94 -2.35 -19.48
CA THR A 90 6.17 -3.66 -18.85
C THR A 90 7.09 -3.58 -17.63
N ILE A 91 8.19 -2.82 -17.69
CA ILE A 91 9.06 -2.57 -16.53
C ILE A 91 8.28 -2.01 -15.36
N LEU A 92 7.46 -0.97 -15.60
CA LEU A 92 6.66 -0.33 -14.56
C LEU A 92 5.56 -1.26 -14.04
N CYS A 93 4.83 -1.94 -14.94
CA CYS A 93 3.72 -2.82 -14.56
C CYS A 93 4.17 -4.05 -13.78
N CYS A 94 5.28 -4.67 -14.18
CA CYS A 94 5.79 -5.87 -13.52
C CYS A 94 6.74 -5.56 -12.35
N GLY A 95 7.43 -4.42 -12.38
CA GLY A 95 8.38 -4.02 -11.34
C GLY A 95 7.72 -3.33 -10.14
N LEU A 96 6.55 -2.70 -10.33
CA LEU A 96 5.82 -1.98 -9.29
C LEU A 96 4.48 -2.67 -9.05
N GLY A 97 4.52 -3.72 -8.23
CA GLY A 97 3.36 -4.51 -7.89
C GLY A 97 2.33 -3.73 -7.06
N ASN A 98 1.09 -4.22 -7.05
CA ASN A 98 0.01 -3.65 -6.25
C ASN A 98 0.06 -4.16 -4.80
N THR A 99 1.06 -3.68 -4.04
CA THR A 99 1.31 -4.11 -2.66
C THR A 99 0.24 -3.62 -1.69
N SER A 100 -0.25 -2.39 -1.87
CA SER A 100 -1.28 -1.80 -0.99
C SER A 100 -2.71 -2.29 -1.24
N PHE A 101 -3.19 -2.37 -2.49
CA PHE A 101 -4.60 -2.70 -2.74
C PHE A 101 -4.87 -4.20 -2.79
N LEU A 102 -3.95 -4.97 -3.38
CA LEU A 102 -4.10 -6.42 -3.49
C LEU A 102 -3.23 -7.16 -2.46
N GLY A 103 -1.99 -6.73 -2.28
CA GLY A 103 -1.05 -7.39 -1.37
C GLY A 103 -1.51 -7.37 0.09
N LEU A 104 -1.98 -6.23 0.60
CA LEU A 104 -2.41 -6.09 1.99
C LEU A 104 -3.61 -7.00 2.35
N PRO A 105 -4.71 -7.06 1.58
CA PRO A 105 -5.77 -8.03 1.83
C PRO A 105 -5.31 -9.50 1.78
N ILE A 106 -4.44 -9.85 0.84
CA ILE A 106 -3.88 -11.21 0.74
C ILE A 106 -3.06 -11.54 1.98
N LEU A 107 -2.14 -10.65 2.37
CA LEU A 107 -1.25 -10.90 3.49
C LEU A 107 -2.00 -10.91 4.81
N ARG A 108 -2.98 -10.04 5.02
CA ARG A 108 -3.85 -10.08 6.21
C ARG A 108 -4.61 -11.38 6.35
N MET A 109 -5.04 -11.93 5.23
CA MET A 109 -5.76 -13.19 5.22
C MET A 109 -4.83 -14.39 5.49
N LEU A 110 -3.58 -14.36 5.03
CA LEU A 110 -2.61 -15.43 5.27
C LEU A 110 -1.99 -15.38 6.67
N TYR A 111 -1.69 -14.18 7.15
CA TYR A 111 -0.85 -13.96 8.34
C TYR A 111 -1.55 -13.15 9.45
N GLY A 112 -2.82 -12.77 9.28
CA GLY A 112 -3.58 -11.99 10.25
C GLY A 112 -3.33 -10.48 10.17
N GLU A 113 -3.94 -9.71 11.06
CA GLU A 113 -3.83 -8.23 11.06
C GLU A 113 -2.43 -7.71 11.42
N GLU A 114 -1.60 -8.55 12.05
CA GLU A 114 -0.26 -8.18 12.55
C GLU A 114 0.70 -7.77 11.43
N VAL A 115 0.54 -8.29 10.21
CA VAL A 115 1.40 -7.95 9.06
C VAL A 115 1.12 -6.58 8.46
N THR A 116 0.01 -5.92 8.86
CA THR A 116 -0.39 -4.61 8.33
C THR A 116 0.76 -3.61 8.36
N ASN A 117 1.44 -3.48 9.50
CA ASN A 117 2.53 -2.52 9.66
C ASN A 117 3.70 -2.82 8.72
N SER A 118 4.10 -4.10 8.62
CA SER A 118 5.18 -4.53 7.74
C SER A 118 4.84 -4.27 6.26
N VAL A 119 3.60 -4.55 5.84
CA VAL A 119 3.15 -4.32 4.46
C VAL A 119 3.09 -2.84 4.13
N LEU A 120 2.59 -2.00 5.05
CA LEU A 120 2.57 -0.56 4.86
C LEU A 120 3.98 0.02 4.74
N ILE A 121 4.95 -0.48 5.51
CA ILE A 121 6.35 -0.06 5.39
C ILE A 121 6.92 -0.44 4.01
N VAL A 122 6.72 -1.69 3.58
CA VAL A 122 7.16 -2.17 2.26
C VAL A 122 6.53 -1.34 1.14
N ASP A 123 5.24 -1.05 1.25
CA ASP A 123 4.51 -0.30 0.23
C ASP A 123 4.95 1.16 0.18
N GLN A 124 5.01 1.84 1.33
CA GLN A 124 5.27 3.28 1.38
C GLN A 124 6.75 3.62 1.18
N LEU A 125 7.66 2.90 1.85
CA LEU A 125 9.11 3.15 1.74
C LEU A 125 9.77 2.37 0.61
N GLY A 126 9.18 1.25 0.20
CA GLY A 126 9.66 0.45 -0.92
C GLY A 126 8.96 0.83 -2.22
N THR A 127 7.80 0.22 -2.48
CA THR A 127 7.12 0.28 -3.79
C THR A 127 6.82 1.72 -4.23
N PHE A 128 6.29 2.55 -3.33
CA PHE A 128 5.90 3.91 -3.66
C PHE A 128 7.10 4.83 -3.90
N LEU A 129 8.12 4.82 -3.04
CA LEU A 129 9.35 5.59 -3.29
C LEU A 129 10.05 5.11 -4.57
N CYS A 130 10.03 3.81 -4.85
CA CYS A 130 10.54 3.25 -6.08
C CYS A 130 9.75 3.74 -7.30
N LEU A 131 8.42 3.87 -7.22
CA LEU A 131 7.62 4.50 -8.27
C LEU A 131 7.96 5.99 -8.42
N ALA A 132 8.02 6.74 -7.32
CA ALA A 132 8.19 8.19 -7.34
C ALA A 132 9.57 8.64 -7.84
N ILE A 133 10.62 7.87 -7.53
CA ILE A 133 12.00 8.21 -7.87
C ILE A 133 12.40 7.50 -9.18
N PRO A 134 12.86 6.22 -9.19
CA PRO A 134 13.32 5.60 -10.43
C PRO A 134 12.19 5.29 -11.40
N GLY A 135 10.98 4.95 -10.96
CA GLY A 135 9.83 4.69 -11.82
C GLY A 135 9.45 5.92 -12.66
N PHE A 136 9.40 7.10 -12.04
CA PHE A 136 9.15 8.36 -12.74
C PHE A 136 10.28 8.71 -13.71
N ILE A 137 11.55 8.50 -13.32
CA ILE A 137 12.70 8.71 -14.23
C ILE A 137 12.59 7.81 -15.47
N VAL A 138 12.22 6.54 -15.29
CA VAL A 138 11.99 5.62 -16.41
C VAL A 138 10.80 6.07 -17.27
N ALA A 139 9.71 6.55 -16.65
CA ALA A 139 8.56 7.09 -17.37
C ALA A 139 8.89 8.38 -18.15
N LEU A 140 9.78 9.24 -17.65
CA LEU A 140 10.23 10.43 -18.37
C LEU A 140 10.99 10.09 -19.65
N ARG A 141 11.70 8.96 -19.70
CA ARG A 141 12.37 8.50 -20.94
C ARG A 141 11.37 8.12 -22.03
N PHE A 142 10.12 7.84 -21.68
CA PHE A 142 9.05 7.59 -22.65
C PHE A 142 8.52 8.90 -23.26
N GLN A 143 8.42 9.97 -22.48
CA GLN A 143 7.95 11.26 -22.97
C GLN A 143 9.04 11.95 -23.81
N LYS A 144 8.97 11.79 -25.13
CA LYS A 144 9.67 12.64 -26.12
C LYS A 144 9.09 14.06 -26.18
N ASP A 145 8.79 14.69 -25.04
CA ASP A 145 8.29 16.06 -25.02
C ASP A 145 9.46 17.03 -24.74
N PRO A 146 9.92 17.82 -25.73
CA PRO A 146 11.01 18.78 -25.58
C PRO A 146 10.69 19.95 -24.64
N ASN A 147 9.44 20.08 -24.16
CA ASN A 147 9.04 21.13 -23.21
C ASN A 147 9.20 20.75 -21.72
N ILE A 148 9.70 19.55 -21.40
CA ILE A 148 10.11 19.23 -20.02
C ILE A 148 11.51 19.82 -19.75
N ASN A 149 11.61 21.15 -19.85
CA ASN A 149 12.71 21.96 -19.31
C ASN A 149 12.55 22.18 -17.80
N GLY A 150 11.81 21.30 -17.12
CA GLY A 150 11.66 21.30 -15.68
C GLY A 150 12.73 20.41 -15.05
N ASN A 151 13.38 20.89 -14.00
CA ASN A 151 14.37 20.13 -13.24
C ASN A 151 13.73 18.78 -12.79
N PRO A 152 14.23 17.60 -13.22
CA PRO A 152 13.58 16.31 -12.96
C PRO A 152 13.37 16.03 -11.46
N ILE A 153 14.30 16.53 -10.64
CA ILE A 153 14.24 16.48 -9.18
C ILE A 153 13.02 17.25 -8.64
N ALA A 154 12.73 18.43 -9.19
CA ALA A 154 11.56 19.23 -8.77
C ALA A 154 10.25 18.53 -9.11
N SER A 155 10.20 17.81 -10.24
CA SER A 155 9.01 17.03 -10.64
C SER A 155 8.79 15.82 -9.72
N VAL A 156 9.86 15.10 -9.35
CA VAL A 156 9.82 14.02 -8.36
C VAL A 156 9.35 14.53 -7.01
N LEU A 157 9.95 15.63 -6.51
CA LEU A 157 9.56 16.25 -5.24
C LEU A 157 8.10 16.69 -5.26
N LYS A 158 7.66 17.36 -6.33
CA LYS A 158 6.26 17.77 -6.47
C LYS A 158 5.31 16.57 -6.41
N LYS A 159 5.65 15.47 -7.09
CA LYS A 159 4.82 14.25 -7.07
C LYS A 159 4.78 13.62 -5.67
N LEU A 160 5.93 13.57 -4.99
CA LEU A 160 6.06 13.05 -3.64
C LEU A 160 5.21 13.85 -2.63
N PHE A 161 5.31 15.18 -2.65
CA PHE A 161 4.56 16.07 -1.75
C PHE A 161 3.09 16.27 -2.15
N THR A 162 2.67 15.88 -3.35
CA THR A 162 1.24 15.89 -3.75
C THR A 162 0.57 14.55 -3.42
N PHE A 163 1.32 13.50 -3.06
CA PHE A 163 0.77 12.19 -2.81
C PHE A 163 0.20 12.07 -1.38
N PRO A 164 -1.13 11.90 -1.20
CA PRO A 164 -1.75 11.93 0.12
C PRO A 164 -1.22 10.88 1.11
N PRO A 165 -0.97 9.61 0.73
CA PRO A 165 -0.41 8.62 1.65
C PRO A 165 0.98 8.99 2.18
N PHE A 166 1.82 9.64 1.36
CA PHE A 166 3.14 10.09 1.79
C PHE A 166 3.03 11.22 2.83
N LEU A 167 2.12 12.18 2.61
CA LEU A 167 1.82 13.23 3.59
C LEU A 167 1.29 12.65 4.90
N ALA A 168 0.42 11.64 4.83
CA ALA A 168 -0.10 10.95 6.01
C ALA A 168 1.00 10.23 6.79
N LEU A 169 1.98 9.62 6.10
CA LEU A 169 3.14 8.99 6.73
C LEU A 169 4.03 10.01 7.44
N LEU A 170 4.32 11.15 6.80
CA LEU A 170 5.06 12.24 7.42
C LEU A 170 4.34 12.76 8.67
N PHE A 171 3.03 12.96 8.59
CA PHE A 171 2.22 13.40 9.71
C PHE A 171 2.20 12.37 10.86
N SER A 172 2.06 11.08 10.53
CA SER A 172 2.13 9.99 11.51
C SER A 172 3.48 9.94 12.22
N PHE A 173 4.59 10.14 11.49
CA PHE A 173 5.93 10.18 12.07
C PHE A 173 6.12 11.41 12.97
N PHE A 174 5.65 12.57 12.52
CA PHE A 174 5.67 13.81 13.30
C PHE A 174 4.90 13.66 14.63
N LEU A 175 3.70 13.09 14.59
CA LEU A 175 2.91 12.79 15.79
C LEU A 175 3.62 11.79 16.71
N SER A 176 4.27 10.76 16.16
CA SER A 176 5.00 9.77 16.95
C SER A 176 6.21 10.36 17.69
N ILE A 177 6.85 11.40 17.13
CA ILE A 177 7.98 12.09 17.78
C ILE A 177 7.48 13.06 18.86
N PHE A 178 6.43 13.82 18.57
CA PHE A 178 5.96 14.90 19.45
C PHE A 178 5.10 14.39 20.62
N SER A 179 4.61 13.14 20.57
CA SER A 179 3.78 12.56 21.62
C SER A 179 4.42 11.33 22.27
N PRO A 180 5.08 11.48 23.44
CA PRO A 180 5.15 10.39 24.41
C PRO A 180 3.79 10.18 25.14
N PHE A 181 2.73 10.92 24.80
CA PHE A 181 1.47 10.97 25.54
C PHE A 181 0.28 10.49 24.70
N ARG A 182 0.09 9.16 24.73
CA ARG A 182 -1.15 8.40 24.49
C ARG A 182 -2.01 8.81 23.27
N ILE A 183 -1.82 8.05 22.19
CA ILE A 183 -2.81 7.81 21.11
C ILE A 183 -3.93 6.87 21.64
N ASN A 184 -4.47 7.13 22.84
CA ASN A 184 -5.64 6.39 23.34
C ASN A 184 -6.97 6.98 22.86
N LEU A 185 -6.97 8.14 22.19
CA LEU A 185 -8.24 8.77 21.78
C LEU A 185 -8.90 8.09 20.57
N PHE A 186 -8.14 7.44 19.69
CA PHE A 186 -8.70 6.75 18.52
C PHE A 186 -9.06 5.27 18.80
N CYS A 187 -8.47 4.67 19.84
CA CYS A 187 -8.79 3.29 20.24
C CYS A 187 -10.06 3.18 21.10
N THR A 188 -10.54 4.26 21.72
CA THR A 188 -11.69 4.21 22.63
C THR A 188 -13.04 4.10 21.95
N GLU A 189 -13.18 4.40 20.65
CA GLU A 189 -14.46 4.18 19.94
C GLU A 189 -14.70 2.71 19.56
N ASN A 190 -13.67 1.87 19.51
CA ASN A 190 -13.83 0.42 19.36
C ASN A 190 -14.19 -0.31 20.67
N ILE A 191 -14.44 0.43 21.77
CA ILE A 191 -14.97 -0.10 23.04
C ILE A 191 -16.49 0.18 23.17
N GLY A 192 -17.17 0.54 22.08
CA GLY A 192 -18.64 0.52 22.03
C GLY A 192 -19.27 -0.87 21.82
N GLY A 193 -18.47 -1.89 21.49
CA GLY A 193 -18.96 -3.18 20.98
C GLY A 193 -18.70 -4.44 21.81
N ASN A 194 -18.23 -4.34 23.06
CA ASN A 194 -17.98 -5.57 23.85
C ASN A 194 -18.15 -5.42 25.38
N PHE A 195 -19.14 -4.62 25.81
CA PHE A 195 -19.62 -4.60 27.19
C PHE A 195 -20.59 -5.77 27.44
N SER A 196 -20.10 -7.02 27.42
CA SER A 196 -20.81 -8.17 28.01
C SER A 196 -19.93 -9.38 28.36
N THR A 197 -18.74 -9.53 27.80
CA THR A 197 -18.00 -10.80 27.94
C THR A 197 -17.01 -10.83 29.13
N ASN A 198 -16.65 -9.67 29.69
CA ASN A 198 -15.60 -9.61 30.73
C ASN A 198 -16.11 -9.73 32.19
N ARG A 199 -17.40 -10.03 32.42
CA ARG A 199 -17.93 -10.28 33.77
C ARG A 199 -17.98 -11.77 34.15
N ILE A 200 -17.85 -12.69 33.20
CA ILE A 200 -17.99 -14.14 33.43
C ILE A 200 -16.63 -14.80 33.75
N VAL A 201 -15.52 -14.27 33.22
CA VAL A 201 -14.18 -14.85 33.48
C VAL A 201 -13.64 -14.47 34.87
N ARG A 202 -14.12 -13.35 35.44
CA ARG A 202 -13.67 -12.88 36.77
C ARG A 202 -14.39 -13.52 37.96
N SER A 203 -15.48 -14.27 37.75
CA SER A 203 -16.18 -14.99 38.82
C SER A 203 -15.71 -16.44 39.03
N ARG A 204 -14.90 -17.01 38.11
CA ARG A 204 -14.39 -18.39 38.23
C ARG A 204 -12.99 -18.51 38.85
N ILE A 205 -12.31 -17.39 39.13
CA ILE A 205 -10.98 -17.41 39.76
C ILE A 205 -11.07 -17.12 41.28
N SER A 206 -12.27 -16.81 41.80
CA SER A 206 -12.49 -16.54 43.24
C SER A 206 -13.03 -17.72 44.05
N ASN A 207 -13.41 -18.84 43.43
CA ASN A 207 -13.83 -20.04 44.15
C ASN A 207 -12.88 -21.19 43.82
N GLY A 208 -12.00 -21.50 44.78
CA GLY A 208 -11.03 -22.58 44.65
C GLY A 208 -11.63 -23.98 44.74
N ILE A 209 -10.71 -24.93 44.95
CA ILE A 209 -10.88 -26.35 45.34
C ILE A 209 -10.90 -27.28 44.10
N ARG A 210 -9.79 -27.98 43.79
CA ARG A 210 -9.19 -29.21 44.38
C ARG A 210 -9.87 -30.48 43.83
N PHE A 211 -9.01 -31.40 43.35
CA PHE A 211 -9.20 -32.67 42.64
C PHE A 211 -9.32 -32.59 41.12
#